data_AF-A0A4Y8KT69-F1
#
_entry.id   AF-A0A4Y8KT69-F1
#
_cell.length_a   1.000
_cell.length_b   1.000
_cell.length_c   1.000
_cell.angle_alpha   90.00
_cell.angle_beta   90.00
_cell.angle_gamma   90.00
#
_symmetry.space_group_name_H-M   'P 1'
#
loop_
_entity.id
_entity.type
_entity.pdbx_description
1 polymer ?
#
loop_
_entity_poly.entity_id
_entity_poly.type
_entity_poly.pdbx_seq_one_letter_code
_entity_poly.pdbx_strand_id
1 'polypeptide(L)'
;MSDAGENSHGGRAENGKAILPTNDTAHAHEAGEARIRFLRSRAEIAQADMDALNAQHLDPDTLEDLILEASPTKADLIRKAEHALSLRVAEARATAEAAEAAYEEAMFSDFDN
;
A
#
# COMPACT_ATOMS: atom_id res chain seq x y z
N MET A 1 -8.03 62.51 -56.69
CA MET A 1 -7.74 61.10 -56.37
C MET A 1 -8.62 60.72 -55.21
N SER A 2 -9.63 59.89 -55.51
CA SER A 2 -10.52 59.24 -54.55
C SER A 2 -9.71 58.33 -53.61
N ASP A 3 -10.08 58.22 -52.33
CA ASP A 3 -10.90 57.08 -51.92
C ASP A 3 -11.51 57.31 -50.52
N ALA A 4 -12.77 56.92 -50.41
CA ALA A 4 -13.53 56.84 -49.17
C ALA A 4 -13.50 55.38 -48.70
N GLY A 5 -13.62 55.13 -47.40
CA GLY A 5 -13.72 53.76 -46.90
C GLY A 5 -13.94 53.67 -45.40
N GLU A 6 -15.16 54.00 -44.97
CA GLU A 6 -15.73 53.40 -43.76
C GLU A 6 -15.87 51.89 -43.96
N ASN A 7 -15.61 51.10 -42.92
CA ASN A 7 -16.49 50.01 -42.52
C ASN A 7 -16.15 49.48 -41.13
N SER A 8 -17.05 49.76 -40.19
CA SER A 8 -17.33 48.97 -38.99
C SER A 8 -18.01 47.67 -39.39
N HIS A 9 -17.66 46.52 -38.79
CA HIS A 9 -18.59 45.51 -38.23
C HIS A 9 -17.89 44.21 -37.80
N GLY A 10 -18.34 43.67 -36.67
CA GLY A 10 -18.17 42.27 -36.26
C GLY A 10 -16.95 42.03 -35.37
N GLY A 11 -17.02 41.44 -34.18
CA GLY A 11 -18.08 40.69 -33.52
C GLY A 11 -17.37 39.89 -32.43
N ARG A 12 -17.86 40.01 -31.21
CA ARG A 12 -17.38 39.25 -30.04
C ARG A 12 -17.90 37.80 -30.14
N ALA A 13 -17.00 36.83 -30.08
CA ALA A 13 -17.25 35.46 -29.60
C ALA A 13 -15.89 34.90 -29.18
N GLU A 14 -15.55 34.95 -27.89
CA GLU A 14 -15.62 33.78 -27.02
C GLU A 14 -14.88 32.56 -27.60
N ASN A 15 -13.55 32.62 -27.59
CA ASN A 15 -12.74 31.41 -27.63
C ASN A 15 -12.84 30.73 -26.26
N GLY A 16 -13.93 30.02 -26.03
CA GLY A 16 -13.98 28.95 -25.05
C GLY A 16 -12.93 27.91 -25.44
N LYS A 17 -11.71 28.05 -24.92
CA LYS A 17 -10.74 26.96 -24.90
C LYS A 17 -11.39 25.83 -24.14
N ALA A 18 -11.88 24.83 -24.87
CA ALA A 18 -12.07 23.52 -24.30
C ALA A 18 -10.75 23.14 -23.61
N ILE A 19 -10.75 23.11 -22.28
CA ILE A 19 -9.68 22.47 -21.53
C ILE A 19 -9.87 20.97 -21.82
N LEU A 20 -9.34 20.51 -22.94
CA LEU A 20 -9.09 19.10 -23.13
C LEU A 20 -8.17 18.70 -21.98
N PRO A 21 -8.52 17.70 -21.14
CA PRO A 21 -7.56 17.17 -20.19
C PRO A 21 -6.34 16.76 -21.00
N THR A 22 -5.20 17.36 -20.70
CA THR A 22 -3.93 17.01 -21.33
C THR A 22 -3.67 15.55 -21.04
N ASN A 23 -3.16 14.77 -22.01
CA ASN A 23 -2.80 13.35 -21.83
C ASN A 23 -2.01 13.10 -20.53
N ASP A 24 -1.27 14.11 -20.05
CA ASP A 24 -0.54 14.10 -18.79
C ASP A 24 -1.41 13.79 -17.56
N THR A 25 -2.67 14.25 -17.50
CA THR A 25 -3.56 13.96 -16.37
C THR A 25 -4.10 12.53 -16.41
N ALA A 26 -4.36 11.99 -17.61
CA ALA A 26 -4.78 10.60 -17.79
C ALA A 26 -3.65 9.61 -17.42
N HIS A 27 -2.41 9.89 -17.84
CA HIS A 27 -1.26 9.08 -17.48
C HIS A 27 -0.90 9.15 -15.98
N ALA A 28 -1.06 10.32 -15.36
CA ALA A 28 -0.88 10.47 -13.91
C ALA A 28 -1.90 9.64 -13.11
N HIS A 29 -3.16 9.64 -13.54
CA HIS A 29 -4.23 8.86 -12.91
C HIS A 29 -3.99 7.34 -13.06
N GLU A 30 -3.64 6.87 -14.26
CA GLU A 30 -3.30 5.45 -14.50
C GLU A 30 -2.09 5.00 -13.66
N ALA A 31 -1.09 5.88 -13.48
CA ALA A 31 0.06 5.62 -12.63
C ALA A 31 -0.31 5.55 -11.14
N GLY A 32 -1.21 6.43 -10.67
CA GLY A 32 -1.77 6.40 -9.32
C GLY A 32 -2.51 5.10 -9.01
N GLU A 33 -3.42 4.69 -9.91
CA GLU A 33 -4.16 3.43 -9.78
C GLU A 33 -3.24 2.19 -9.79
N ALA A 34 -2.23 2.18 -10.67
CA ALA A 34 -1.24 1.10 -10.71
C ALA A 34 -0.44 1.03 -9.40
N ARG A 35 -0.06 2.18 -8.84
CA ARG A 35 0.64 2.27 -7.56
C ARG A 35 -0.21 1.76 -6.39
N ILE A 36 -1.48 2.16 -6.32
CA ILE A 36 -2.41 1.71 -5.28
C ILE A 36 -2.60 0.19 -5.34
N ARG A 37 -2.83 -0.38 -6.54
CA ARG A 37 -2.97 -1.84 -6.71
C ARG A 37 -1.71 -2.59 -6.26
N PHE A 38 -0.54 -2.08 -6.60
CA PHE A 38 0.73 -2.67 -6.18
C PHE A 38 0.88 -2.66 -4.66
N LEU A 39 0.62 -1.51 -4.01
CA LEU A 39 0.72 -1.39 -2.56
C LEU A 39 -0.29 -2.26 -1.83
N ARG A 40 -1.52 -2.36 -2.33
CA ARG A 40 -2.55 -3.27 -1.80
C ARG A 40 -2.06 -4.72 -1.83
N SER A 41 -1.59 -5.18 -2.99
CA SER A 41 -1.08 -6.55 -3.13
C SER A 41 0.11 -6.82 -2.21
N ARG A 42 1.00 -5.83 -2.02
CA ARG A 42 2.11 -5.94 -1.06
C ARG A 42 1.63 -6.05 0.39
N ALA A 43 0.62 -5.27 0.79
CA ALA A 43 0.05 -5.35 2.13
C ALA A 43 -0.63 -6.72 2.37
N GLU A 44 -1.39 -7.22 1.39
CA GLU A 44 -2.02 -8.54 1.44
C GLU A 44 -0.98 -9.66 1.61
N ILE A 45 0.13 -9.62 0.86
CA ILE A 45 1.22 -10.61 0.98
C ILE A 45 1.90 -10.53 2.35
N ALA A 46 2.23 -9.33 2.82
CA ALA A 46 2.90 -9.17 4.12
C ALA A 46 2.01 -9.65 5.28
N GLN A 47 0.69 -9.42 5.18
CA GLN A 47 -0.28 -9.95 6.13
C GLN A 47 -0.33 -11.47 6.10
N ALA A 48 -0.38 -12.07 4.91
CA ALA A 48 -0.39 -13.53 4.75
C ALA A 48 0.89 -14.18 5.31
N ASP A 49 2.06 -13.56 5.10
CA ASP A 49 3.33 -14.04 5.64
C ASP A 49 3.34 -13.97 7.18
N MET A 50 2.81 -12.89 7.76
CA MET A 50 2.66 -12.75 9.20
C MET A 50 1.72 -13.83 9.76
N ASP A 51 0.56 -14.04 9.14
CA ASP A 51 -0.41 -15.07 9.55
C ASP A 51 0.19 -16.48 9.45
N ALA A 52 0.95 -16.77 8.39
CA ALA A 52 1.61 -18.05 8.20
C ALA A 52 2.71 -18.32 9.24
N LEU A 53 3.43 -17.29 9.69
CA LEU A 53 4.37 -17.40 10.80
C LEU A 53 3.64 -17.56 12.14
N ASN A 54 2.58 -16.79 12.35
CA ASN A 54 1.80 -16.86 13.58
C ASN A 54 1.14 -18.23 13.78
N ALA A 55 0.69 -18.87 12.69
CA ALA A 55 0.14 -20.22 12.71
C ALA A 55 1.15 -21.32 13.08
N GLN A 56 2.46 -21.03 13.08
CA GLN A 56 3.50 -21.97 13.52
C GLN A 56 3.70 -21.97 15.04
N HIS A 57 3.14 -20.99 15.76
CA HIS A 57 3.22 -20.96 17.21
C HIS A 57 2.51 -22.16 17.81
N LEU A 58 3.12 -22.75 18.83
CA LEU A 58 2.43 -23.68 19.70
C LEU A 58 1.45 -22.89 20.57
N ASP A 59 0.30 -23.47 20.87
CA ASP A 59 -0.54 -22.89 21.90
C ASP A 59 0.22 -22.93 23.26
N PRO A 60 0.04 -21.93 24.13
CA PRO A 60 0.82 -21.81 25.36
C PRO A 60 0.73 -23.04 26.28
N ASP A 61 -0.43 -23.68 26.33
CA ASP A 61 -0.68 -24.84 27.19
C ASP A 61 0.10 -26.06 26.66
N THR A 62 0.02 -26.34 25.35
CA THR A 62 0.82 -27.39 24.70
C THR A 62 2.32 -27.14 24.81
N LEU A 63 2.75 -25.88 24.68
CA LEU A 63 4.15 -25.52 24.87
C LEU A 63 4.63 -25.83 26.29
N GLU A 64 3.82 -25.48 27.30
CA GLU A 64 4.11 -25.76 28.71
C GLU A 64 4.21 -27.28 28.96
N ASP A 65 3.23 -28.05 28.49
CA ASP A 65 3.22 -29.51 28.61
C ASP A 65 4.47 -30.13 27.95
N LEU A 66 4.81 -29.72 26.74
CA LEU A 66 6.00 -30.21 26.03
C LEU A 66 7.30 -29.87 26.76
N ILE A 67 7.38 -28.72 27.45
CA ILE A 67 8.54 -28.32 28.24
C ILE A 67 8.63 -29.16 29.52
N LEU A 68 7.49 -29.41 30.19
CA LEU A 68 7.43 -30.20 31.43
C LEU A 68 7.83 -31.66 31.21
N GLU A 69 7.44 -32.24 30.07
CA GLU A 69 7.76 -33.62 29.72
C GLU A 69 9.17 -33.81 29.13
N ALA A 70 9.83 -32.73 28.72
CA ALA A 70 11.12 -32.78 28.06
C ALA A 70 12.31 -32.95 29.03
N SER A 71 13.40 -33.54 28.55
CA SER A 71 14.68 -33.43 29.24
C SER A 71 15.14 -31.96 29.29
N PRO A 72 15.97 -31.55 30.26
CA PRO A 72 16.38 -30.14 30.39
C PRO A 72 16.96 -29.56 29.10
N THR A 73 17.81 -30.32 28.39
CA THR A 73 18.38 -29.89 27.10
C THR A 73 17.31 -29.72 26.02
N LYS A 74 16.32 -30.61 25.95
CA LYS A 74 15.25 -30.53 24.96
C LYS A 74 14.29 -29.37 25.28
N ALA A 75 13.97 -29.15 26.55
CA ALA A 75 13.21 -28.00 27.00
C ALA A 75 13.87 -26.67 26.62
N ASP A 76 15.20 -26.57 26.75
CA ASP A 76 15.96 -25.39 26.31
C ASP A 76 15.89 -25.17 24.80
N LEU A 77 15.95 -26.24 24.00
CA LEU A 77 15.82 -26.15 22.55
C LEU A 77 14.41 -25.70 22.13
N ILE A 78 13.37 -26.24 22.77
CA ILE A 78 11.97 -25.84 22.54
C ILE A 78 11.80 -24.34 22.83
N ARG A 79 12.25 -23.88 24.01
CA ARG A 79 12.17 -22.46 24.39
C ARG A 79 12.90 -21.54 23.41
N LYS A 80 14.07 -21.95 22.94
CA LYS A 80 14.84 -21.17 21.95
C LYS A 80 14.15 -21.11 20.60
N ALA A 81 13.58 -22.21 20.14
CA ALA A 81 12.86 -22.27 18.87
C ALA A 81 11.62 -21.38 18.92
N GLU A 82 10.85 -21.48 20.01
CA GLU A 82 9.66 -20.66 20.23
C GLU A 82 9.99 -19.17 20.28
N HIS A 83 11.01 -18.80 21.07
CA HIS A 83 11.46 -17.40 21.14
C HIS A 83 11.91 -16.87 19.77
N ALA A 84 12.65 -17.67 19.00
CA ALA A 84 13.07 -17.28 17.66
C ALA A 84 11.87 -17.09 16.71
N LEU A 85 10.83 -17.91 16.84
CA LEU A 85 9.58 -17.73 16.09
C LEU A 85 8.87 -16.43 16.50
N SER A 86 8.76 -16.14 17.81
CA SER A 86 8.15 -14.89 18.30
C SER A 86 8.84 -13.65 17.73
N LEU A 87 10.18 -13.65 17.65
CA LEU A 87 10.93 -12.54 17.06
C LEU A 87 10.59 -12.36 15.58
N ARG A 88 10.53 -13.47 14.82
CA ARG A 88 10.17 -13.43 13.39
C ARG A 88 8.74 -12.95 13.16
N VAL A 89 7.80 -13.33 14.02
CA VAL A 89 6.43 -12.82 13.98
C VAL A 89 6.39 -11.32 14.25
N ALA A 90 7.17 -10.83 15.22
CA ALA A 90 7.25 -9.39 15.49
C ALA A 90 7.80 -8.60 14.28
N GLU A 91 8.83 -9.11 13.62
CA GLU A 91 9.40 -8.52 12.40
C GLU A 91 8.40 -8.54 11.22
N ALA A 92 7.72 -9.67 11.03
CA ALA A 92 6.70 -9.81 9.98
C ALA A 92 5.51 -8.88 10.23
N ARG A 93 5.08 -8.75 11.49
CA ARG A 93 4.03 -7.81 11.89
C ARG A 93 4.42 -6.37 11.59
N ALA A 94 5.63 -5.94 11.96
CA ALA A 94 6.11 -4.59 11.65
C ALA A 94 6.14 -4.34 10.12
N THR A 95 6.45 -5.37 9.34
CA THR A 95 6.45 -5.30 7.86
C THR A 95 5.04 -5.19 7.30
N ALA A 96 4.08 -5.95 7.83
CA ALA A 96 2.67 -5.91 7.46
C ALA A 96 2.06 -4.53 7.78
N GLU A 97 2.25 -4.04 9.00
CA GLU A 97 1.80 -2.71 9.44
C GLU A 97 2.39 -1.60 8.57
N ALA A 98 3.68 -1.66 8.23
CA ALA A 98 4.30 -0.68 7.34
C ALA A 98 3.79 -0.75 5.89
N ALA A 99 3.46 -1.95 5.40
CA ALA A 99 2.89 -2.12 4.06
C ALA A 99 1.45 -1.62 3.98
N GLU A 100 0.65 -1.86 5.02
CA GLU A 100 -0.72 -1.35 5.16
C GLU A 100 -0.71 0.18 5.24
N ALA A 101 0.12 0.77 6.12
CA ALA A 101 0.24 2.23 6.23
C ALA A 101 0.62 2.89 4.90
N ALA A 102 1.53 2.29 4.13
CA ALA A 102 1.91 2.81 2.82
C ALA A 102 0.76 2.73 1.79
N TYR A 103 -0.06 1.69 1.86
CA TYR A 103 -1.26 1.56 1.03
C TYR A 103 -2.33 2.59 1.43
N GLU A 104 -2.59 2.77 2.72
CA GLU A 104 -3.52 3.77 3.23
C GLU A 104 -3.10 5.18 2.84
N GLU A 105 -1.82 5.54 3.03
CA GLU A 105 -1.27 6.83 2.63
C GLU A 105 -1.46 7.08 1.12
N ALA A 106 -1.17 6.08 0.29
CA ALA A 106 -1.36 6.20 -1.16
C ALA A 106 -2.84 6.34 -1.55
N MET A 107 -3.75 5.67 -0.84
CA MET A 107 -5.19 5.83 -1.05
C MET A 107 -5.63 7.27 -0.73
N PHE A 108 -5.21 7.84 0.39
CA PHE A 108 -5.58 9.21 0.76
C PHE A 108 -4.95 10.28 -0.15
N SER A 109 -3.70 10.08 -0.59
CA SER A 109 -3.00 11.00 -1.49
C SER A 109 -3.65 11.10 -2.89
N ASP A 110 -4.43 10.11 -3.31
CA ASP A 110 -5.13 10.11 -4.60
C ASP A 110 -6.48 10.86 -4.53
N PHE A 111 -7.03 11.08 -3.32
CA PHE A 111 -8.28 11.82 -3.12
C PHE A 111 -8.10 13.34 -2.96
N ASP A 112 -6.89 13.81 -2.63
CA ASP A 112 -6.57 15.21 -2.38
C ASP A 112 -6.09 15.99 -3.64
N ASN A 113 -6.04 15.35 -4.82
CA ASN A 113 -5.60 15.95 -6.10
C ASN A 113 -6.74 16.21 -7.10
#